data_AF-A0A1G4QQV8-F1
#
_entry.id   AF-A0A1G4QQV8-F1
#
_cell.length_a   1.000
_cell.length_b   1.000
_cell.length_c   1.000
_cell.angle_alpha   90.00
_cell.angle_beta   90.00
_cell.angle_gamma   90.00
#
_symmetry.space_group_name_H-M   'P 1'
#
loop_
_entity.id
_entity.type
_entity.pdbx_description
1 polymer ?
#
loop_
_entity_poly.entity_id
_entity_poly.type
_entity_poly.pdbx_seq_one_letter_code
_entity_poly.pdbx_strand_id
1 'polypeptide(L)'
;MTPVKAIREQWHEDKNSLNQHDAGAASITLDQVYQKAKNEWLSTDKKKNTIYFETNNNGMISNASYVPNGCQDDCSTGISISEIKAL
;
A
#
# COMPACT_ATOMS: atom_id res chain seq x y z
N MET A 1 26.84 -23.59 -10.34
CA MET A 1 27.19 -22.17 -10.16
C MET A 1 25.93 -21.44 -9.74
N THR A 2 25.91 -20.89 -8.53
CA THR A 2 24.74 -20.15 -8.02
C THR A 2 24.74 -18.75 -8.64
N PRO A 3 23.61 -18.25 -9.17
CA PRO A 3 23.55 -16.89 -9.69
C PRO A 3 23.85 -15.88 -8.57
N VAL A 4 24.77 -14.95 -8.83
CA VAL A 4 25.06 -13.84 -7.93
C VAL A 4 23.97 -12.78 -8.10
N LYS A 5 23.28 -12.45 -7.00
CA LYS A 5 22.29 -11.37 -6.96
C LYS A 5 22.99 -10.04 -7.23
N ALA A 6 22.64 -9.38 -8.34
CA ALA A 6 23.06 -8.02 -8.63
C ALA A 6 21.94 -7.05 -8.24
N ILE A 7 22.23 -6.13 -7.31
CA ILE A 7 21.30 -5.04 -6.95
C ILE A 7 21.42 -3.98 -8.04
N ARG A 8 20.29 -3.63 -8.68
CA ARG A 8 20.25 -2.54 -9.66
C ARG A 8 20.09 -1.19 -8.96
N GLU A 9 19.06 -1.09 -8.11
CA GLU A 9 18.74 0.14 -7.38
C GLU A 9 18.12 -0.25 -6.03
N GLN A 10 18.47 0.51 -4.99
CA GLN A 10 17.93 0.37 -3.63
C GLN A 10 18.08 1.71 -2.91
N TRP A 11 17.03 2.17 -2.26
CA TRP A 11 17.06 3.37 -1.43
C TRP A 11 16.15 3.21 -0.21
N HIS A 12 16.31 4.13 0.74
CA HIS A 12 15.47 4.26 1.92
C HIS A 12 15.03 5.73 2.01
N GLU A 13 13.73 5.94 2.12
CA GLU A 13 13.16 7.28 2.29
C GLU A 13 13.23 7.65 3.78
N ASP A 14 13.93 8.75 4.07
CA ASP A 14 13.98 9.40 5.37
C ASP A 14 13.60 10.89 5.23
N LYS A 15 13.59 11.63 6.33
CA LYS A 15 13.19 13.06 6.34
C LYS A 15 13.95 13.92 5.32
N ASN A 16 15.21 13.60 5.04
CA ASN A 16 16.09 14.36 4.17
C ASN A 16 16.17 13.78 2.75
N SER A 17 15.78 12.53 2.53
CA SER A 17 15.75 11.90 1.19
C SER A 17 14.34 11.77 0.59
N LEU A 18 13.30 12.04 1.38
CA LEU A 18 11.90 11.87 0.99
C LEU A 18 11.60 12.50 -0.38
N ASN A 19 11.13 11.68 -1.32
CA ASN A 19 10.76 12.09 -2.69
C ASN A 19 11.92 12.60 -3.56
N GLN A 20 13.15 12.15 -3.32
CA GLN A 20 14.31 12.49 -4.16
C GLN A 20 14.68 11.41 -5.18
N HIS A 21 13.92 10.32 -5.22
CA HIS A 21 14.10 9.21 -6.14
C HIS A 21 12.95 9.16 -7.16
N ASP A 22 13.28 9.00 -8.44
CA ASP A 22 12.30 8.97 -9.53
C ASP A 22 11.60 7.61 -9.70
N ALA A 23 12.11 6.58 -9.03
CA ALA A 23 11.60 5.20 -9.11
C ALA A 23 10.82 4.81 -7.83
N GLY A 24 10.09 3.69 -7.90
CA GLY A 24 9.30 3.15 -6.80
C GLY A 24 7.89 3.71 -6.66
N ALA A 25 7.27 3.45 -5.51
CA ALA A 25 5.93 3.95 -5.21
C ALA A 25 6.00 5.41 -4.74
N ALA A 26 5.11 6.25 -5.26
CA ALA A 26 5.02 7.64 -4.81
C ALA A 26 4.61 7.73 -3.33
N SER A 27 5.23 8.65 -2.59
CA SER A 27 4.80 8.98 -1.24
C SER A 27 3.40 9.60 -1.27
N ILE A 28 2.55 9.18 -0.34
CA ILE A 28 1.21 9.74 -0.15
C ILE A 28 0.98 10.09 1.31
N THR A 29 0.20 11.15 1.55
CA THR A 29 -0.19 11.54 2.90
C THR A 29 -1.29 10.63 3.43
N LEU A 30 -1.51 10.65 4.75
CA LEU A 30 -2.62 9.91 5.37
C LEU A 30 -3.97 10.40 4.81
N ASP A 31 -4.16 11.70 4.59
CA ASP A 31 -5.38 12.20 3.96
C ASP A 31 -5.60 11.62 2.55
N GLN A 32 -4.53 11.51 1.76
CA GLN A 32 -4.60 10.88 0.44
C GLN A 32 -4.93 9.39 0.53
N VAL A 33 -4.42 8.68 1.54
CA VAL A 33 -4.83 7.30 1.84
C VAL A 33 -6.34 7.22 2.07
N TYR A 34 -6.92 8.10 2.89
CA TYR A 34 -8.37 8.11 3.13
C TYR A 34 -9.18 8.45 1.87
N GLN A 35 -8.70 9.39 1.03
CA GLN A 35 -9.35 9.69 -0.25
C GLN A 35 -9.32 8.48 -1.20
N LYS A 36 -8.17 7.80 -1.32
CA LYS A 36 -8.04 6.61 -2.15
C LYS A 36 -8.86 5.44 -1.64
N ALA A 37 -8.86 5.21 -0.33
CA ALA A 37 -9.70 4.19 0.30
C ALA A 37 -11.17 4.41 -0.05
N LYS A 38 -11.67 5.64 0.11
CA LYS A 38 -13.07 5.98 -0.14
C LYS A 38 -13.46 5.90 -1.62
N ASN A 39 -12.63 6.47 -2.50
CA ASN A 39 -13.02 6.75 -3.88
C ASN A 39 -12.53 5.69 -4.89
N GLU A 40 -11.51 4.90 -4.52
CA GLU A 40 -10.85 3.95 -5.42
C GLU A 40 -10.87 2.53 -4.84
N TRP A 41 -10.14 2.29 -3.74
CA TRP A 41 -9.85 0.93 -3.27
C TRP A 41 -11.07 0.22 -2.70
N LEU A 42 -11.90 0.89 -1.91
CA LEU A 42 -13.10 0.29 -1.32
C LEU A 42 -14.36 0.56 -2.16
N SER A 43 -14.24 1.39 -3.21
CA SER A 43 -15.31 1.70 -4.16
C SER A 43 -15.28 0.78 -5.40
N THR A 44 -15.05 -0.51 -5.17
CA THR A 44 -14.99 -1.54 -6.23
C THR A 44 -16.28 -2.39 -6.29
N ASP A 45 -16.44 -3.19 -7.36
CA ASP A 45 -17.56 -4.10 -7.52
C ASP A 45 -17.45 -5.29 -6.54
N LYS A 46 -18.33 -5.31 -5.54
CA LYS A 46 -18.38 -6.35 -4.50
C LYS A 46 -18.74 -7.75 -5.02
N LYS A 47 -19.30 -7.88 -6.22
CA LYS A 47 -19.58 -9.18 -6.83
C LYS A 47 -18.34 -9.80 -7.47
N LYS A 48 -17.38 -8.95 -7.86
CA LYS A 48 -16.14 -9.35 -8.53
C LYS A 48 -14.94 -9.36 -7.61
N ASN A 49 -15.03 -8.72 -6.45
CA ASN A 49 -13.90 -8.52 -5.54
C ASN A 49 -14.29 -8.78 -4.09
N THR A 50 -13.35 -9.36 -3.35
CA THR A 50 -13.39 -9.43 -1.89
C THR A 50 -12.71 -8.18 -1.33
N ILE A 51 -13.40 -7.46 -0.45
CA ILE A 51 -12.92 -6.21 0.15
C ILE A 51 -12.43 -6.46 1.57
N TYR A 52 -11.27 -5.91 1.91
CA TYR A 52 -10.66 -5.97 3.24
C TYR A 52 -10.53 -4.56 3.81
N PHE A 53 -11.06 -4.37 5.02
CA PHE A 53 -11.00 -3.10 5.73
C PHE A 53 -10.72 -3.33 7.21
N GLU A 54 -9.68 -2.70 7.74
CA GLU A 54 -9.28 -2.81 9.13
C GLU A 54 -8.84 -1.44 9.68
N THR A 55 -8.99 -1.26 10.99
CA THR A 55 -8.70 0.00 11.69
C THR A 55 -7.84 -0.19 12.95
N ASN A 56 -6.84 -1.07 12.87
CA ASN A 56 -6.03 -1.50 14.01
C ASN A 56 -5.01 -0.44 14.47
N ASN A 57 -4.87 0.69 13.76
CA ASN A 57 -4.00 1.81 14.15
C ASN A 57 -4.76 2.81 15.02
N ASN A 58 -5.20 2.40 16.21
CA ASN A 58 -6.00 3.23 17.14
C ASN A 58 -7.30 3.79 16.50
N GLY A 59 -7.99 2.97 15.71
CA GLY A 59 -9.18 3.37 14.97
C GLY A 59 -8.90 4.04 13.62
N MET A 60 -7.63 4.28 13.27
CA MET A 60 -7.23 4.68 11.92
C MET A 60 -7.03 3.46 11.03
N ILE A 61 -7.10 3.66 9.71
CA ILE A 61 -6.96 2.61 8.70
C ILE A 61 -5.64 1.84 8.91
N SER A 62 -5.73 0.52 9.05
CA SER A 62 -4.60 -0.42 8.97
C SER A 62 -4.65 -1.26 7.71
N ASN A 63 -5.82 -1.46 7.11
CA ASN A 63 -5.97 -2.09 5.81
C ASN A 63 -7.14 -1.45 5.06
N ALA A 64 -6.92 -1.12 3.79
CA ALA A 64 -7.97 -0.75 2.85
C ALA A 64 -7.59 -1.30 1.47
N SER A 65 -8.06 -2.50 1.15
CA SER A 65 -7.71 -3.19 -0.08
C SER A 65 -8.83 -4.08 -0.61
N TYR A 66 -8.68 -4.52 -1.85
CA TYR A 66 -9.53 -5.55 -2.43
C TYR A 66 -8.69 -6.57 -3.21
N VAL A 67 -9.26 -7.77 -3.36
CA VAL A 67 -8.71 -8.85 -4.17
C VAL A 67 -9.78 -9.31 -5.16
N PRO A 68 -9.50 -9.37 -6.48
CA PRO A 68 -10.40 -9.98 -7.45
C PRO A 68 -10.70 -11.44 -7.10
N ASN A 69 -11.97 -11.82 -7.17
CA ASN A 69 -12.41 -13.18 -6.86
C ASN A 69 -11.73 -14.19 -7.79
N GLY A 70 -11.13 -15.22 -7.21
CA GLY A 70 -10.39 -16.25 -7.95
C GLY A 70 -8.95 -15.88 -8.31
N CYS A 71 -8.42 -14.72 -7.88
CA CYS A 71 -6.98 -14.53 -7.92
C CYS A 71 -6.28 -15.42 -6.88
N GLN A 72 -5.14 -16.00 -7.26
CA GLN A 72 -4.33 -16.89 -6.43
C GLN A 72 -3.21 -16.15 -5.68
N ASP A 73 -2.29 -15.47 -6.39
CA ASP A 73 -1.10 -14.87 -5.78
C ASP A 73 -0.96 -13.38 -6.15
N ASP A 74 -0.51 -12.56 -5.18
CA ASP A 74 -0.07 -11.16 -5.33
C ASP A 74 -1.03 -10.18 -6.07
N CYS A 75 -2.35 -10.31 -5.86
CA CYS A 75 -3.37 -9.46 -6.51
C CYS A 75 -4.02 -8.38 -5.62
N SER A 76 -3.54 -8.14 -4.41
CA SER A 76 -4.17 -7.14 -3.55
C SER A 76 -3.94 -5.74 -4.09
N THR A 77 -5.03 -5.00 -4.33
CA THR A 77 -4.98 -3.58 -4.69
C THR A 77 -5.44 -2.76 -3.49
N GLY A 78 -4.58 -1.88 -3.00
CA GLY A 78 -4.87 -1.00 -1.88
C GLY A 78 -3.65 -0.78 -1.00
N ILE A 79 -3.88 -0.67 0.32
CA ILE A 79 -2.80 -0.46 1.27
C ILE A 79 -2.99 -1.28 2.55
N SER A 80 -1.86 -1.67 3.13
CA SER A 80 -1.73 -2.14 4.51
C SER A 80 -0.73 -1.24 5.23
N ILE A 81 -1.09 -0.77 6.43
CA ILE A 81 -0.31 0.17 7.23
C ILE A 81 0.02 -0.51 8.55
N SER A 82 1.29 -0.87 8.70
CA SER A 82 1.79 -1.56 9.89
C SER A 82 1.77 -0.68 11.14
N GLU A 83 1.98 0.63 10.99
CA GLU A 83 2.09 1.54 12.13
C GLU A 83 1.79 2.99 11.74
N ILE A 84 1.12 3.71 12.62
CA ILE A 84 0.97 5.17 12.57
C ILE A 84 1.43 5.73 13.92
N LYS A 85 2.42 6.61 13.90
CA LYS A 85 2.98 7.29 15.08
C LYS A 85 2.89 8.80 14.93
N ALA A 86 2.54 9.47 16.01
CA ALA A 86 2.74 10.92 16.11
C ALA A 86 4.24 11.23 16.10
N LEU A 87 4.60 12.38 15.52
CA LEU A 87 5.96 12.91 15.49
C LEU A 87 6.36 13.51 16.83
#